data_AF-A0A5N5FLN5-F1
#
_entry.id   AF-A0A5N5FLN5-F1
#
_cell.length_a   1.000
_cell.length_b   1.000
_cell.length_c   1.000
_cell.angle_alpha   90.00
_cell.angle_beta   90.00
_cell.angle_gamma   90.00
#
_symmetry.space_group_name_H-M   'P 1'
#
loop_
_entity.id
_entity.type
_entity.pdbx_description
1 polymer ?
#
loop_
_entity_poly.entity_id
_entity_poly.type
_entity_poly.pdbx_seq_one_letter_code
_entity_poly.pdbx_strand_id
1 'polypeptide(L)'
;MVIIWEQIVMLNHEANPFQVRSDAAQSFVSIARYDDRVAKTIIEEGGVEPLLKFIQEAPMKGGIFRAARAIGLLACDRESVEYMIRAVMCEVFVKILREGPMKVQAVVAWALSVLVNQDPKCQGNFAQHDVVPLLVSHLAFETDSNANEDPETKANIKAMAAIALWKLGKGNAICRSLAESKALLSFAMLLCAENVQYYSSMALVEITEEKKDVELRRSVFNLNYPAYRATADQLVLKITEEADSELQVPCIRAIGILASTFGTTGTRTIALLVQLLDVRDYKTYEAAIEACIALKKLACRNNDSHVEHSKSIIRCWSCKALNQVSIFWERIIQFSALFLMCYITLHVLPDRYDKLGMAEVLIMLHWASRKMNC
;
A
#
# COMPACT_ATOMS: atom_id res chain seq x y z
N MET A 1 32.07 16.65 14.12
CA MET A 1 31.98 16.26 15.54
C MET A 1 31.62 17.43 16.45
N VAL A 2 32.40 18.53 16.51
CA VAL A 2 32.12 19.69 17.40
C VAL A 2 30.67 20.22 17.27
N ILE A 3 30.20 20.42 16.03
CA ILE A 3 28.85 20.94 15.77
C ILE A 3 27.75 20.01 16.31
N ILE A 4 27.92 18.68 16.23
CA ILE A 4 26.90 17.71 16.68
C ILE A 4 26.78 17.77 18.20
N TRP A 5 27.92 17.71 18.92
CA TRP A 5 27.96 17.80 20.38
C TRP A 5 27.35 19.11 20.90
N GLU A 6 27.66 20.24 20.27
CA GLU A 6 27.06 21.53 20.63
C GLU A 6 25.53 21.48 20.52
N GLN A 7 24.98 20.91 19.44
CA GLN A 7 23.52 20.79 19.29
C GLN A 7 22.91 19.82 20.31
N ILE A 8 23.60 18.73 20.66
CA ILE A 8 23.18 17.79 21.72
C ILE A 8 23.07 18.53 23.06
N VAL A 9 24.08 19.31 23.42
CA VAL A 9 24.07 20.11 24.66
C VAL A 9 22.93 21.12 24.62
N MET A 10 22.75 21.82 23.51
CA MET A 10 21.65 22.79 23.35
C MET A 10 20.28 22.15 23.50
N LEU A 11 20.09 20.92 23.01
CA LEU A 11 18.85 20.15 23.15
C LEU A 11 18.60 19.65 24.58
N ASN A 12 19.64 19.25 25.29
CA ASN A 12 19.52 18.61 26.61
C ASN A 12 19.51 19.61 27.77
N HIS A 13 20.01 20.84 27.56
CA HIS A 13 20.04 21.85 28.60
C HIS A 13 18.64 22.41 28.89
N GLU A 14 18.02 21.97 29.99
CA GLU A 14 16.62 22.29 30.34
C GLU A 14 16.35 23.79 30.52
N ALA A 15 17.36 24.57 30.91
CA ALA A 15 17.19 26.02 31.04
C ALA A 15 17.11 26.74 29.69
N ASN A 16 17.42 26.06 28.58
CA ASN A 16 17.31 26.66 27.25
C ASN A 16 15.83 26.85 26.87
N PRO A 17 15.47 28.01 26.30
CA PRO A 17 14.15 28.21 25.74
C PRO A 17 13.81 27.11 24.72
N PHE A 18 12.56 26.69 24.67
CA PHE A 18 12.11 25.66 23.71
C PHE A 18 12.44 26.03 22.26
N GLN A 19 12.49 27.32 21.92
CA GLN A 19 12.90 27.80 20.60
C GLN A 19 14.37 27.42 20.28
N VAL A 20 15.29 27.61 21.23
CA VAL A 20 16.71 27.25 21.06
C VAL A 20 16.87 25.74 20.88
N ARG A 21 16.17 24.95 21.70
CA ARG A 21 16.14 23.48 21.57
C ARG A 21 15.56 23.05 20.23
N SER A 22 14.51 23.73 19.76
CA SER A 22 13.91 23.50 18.44
C SER A 22 14.87 23.81 17.29
N ASP A 23 15.66 24.88 17.39
CA ASP A 23 16.65 25.27 16.37
C ASP A 23 17.84 24.30 16.35
N ALA A 24 18.22 23.75 17.50
CA ALA A 24 19.20 22.67 17.58
C ALA A 24 18.69 21.40 16.88
N ALA A 25 17.43 21.00 17.08
CA ALA A 25 16.81 19.91 16.32
C ALA A 25 16.76 20.20 14.81
N GLN A 26 16.50 21.46 14.41
CA GLN A 26 16.52 21.85 13.00
C GLN A 26 17.91 21.71 12.38
N SER A 27 18.97 21.96 13.15
CA SER A 27 20.34 21.77 12.69
C SER A 27 20.60 20.30 12.36
N PHE A 28 20.15 19.35 13.19
CA PHE A 28 20.20 17.91 12.87
C PHE A 28 19.46 17.57 11.58
N VAL A 29 18.26 18.11 11.39
CA VAL A 29 17.52 17.93 10.14
C VAL A 29 18.36 18.41 8.94
N SER A 30 18.95 19.60 9.02
CA SER A 30 19.68 20.20 7.91
C SER A 30 20.93 19.40 7.53
N ILE A 31 21.66 18.86 8.51
CA ILE A 31 22.90 18.10 8.27
C ILE A 31 22.66 16.63 7.91
N ALA A 32 21.61 16.00 8.43
CA ALA A 32 21.32 14.59 8.18
C ALA A 32 20.54 14.34 6.86
N ARG A 33 19.91 15.37 6.29
CA ARG A 33 18.97 15.22 5.16
C ARG A 33 19.55 14.54 3.91
N TYR A 34 20.85 14.66 3.69
CA TYR A 34 21.51 14.22 2.46
C TYR A 34 22.73 13.32 2.70
N ASP A 35 23.02 12.96 3.96
CA ASP A 35 24.19 12.15 4.31
C ASP A 35 23.89 11.20 5.48
N ASP A 36 23.71 9.93 5.14
CA ASP A 36 23.45 8.86 6.11
C ASP A 36 24.61 8.66 7.09
N ARG A 37 25.85 9.04 6.74
CA ARG A 37 27.00 8.95 7.66
C ARG A 37 26.84 9.94 8.81
N VAL A 38 26.30 11.13 8.51
CA VAL A 38 26.02 12.14 9.54
C VAL A 38 24.88 11.67 10.44
N ALA A 39 23.84 11.05 9.87
CA ALA A 39 22.75 10.45 10.64
C ALA A 39 23.28 9.41 11.65
N LYS A 40 24.13 8.48 11.20
CA LYS A 40 24.79 7.51 12.08
C LYS A 40 25.63 8.17 13.17
N THR A 41 26.44 9.15 12.80
CA THR A 41 27.27 9.89 13.76
C THR A 41 26.40 10.55 14.84
N ILE A 42 25.25 11.14 14.49
CA ILE A 42 24.33 11.74 15.47
C ILE A 42 23.78 10.67 16.44
N ILE A 43 23.47 9.47 15.95
CA ILE A 43 22.99 8.37 16.79
C ILE A 43 24.09 7.89 17.75
N GLU A 44 25.29 7.66 17.22
CA GLU A 44 26.46 7.21 17.98
C GLU A 44 26.85 8.19 19.09
N GLU A 45 26.74 9.49 18.82
CA GLU A 45 26.99 10.56 19.79
C GLU A 45 25.83 10.76 20.78
N GLY A 46 24.77 9.95 20.71
CA GLY A 46 23.66 9.96 21.68
C GLY A 46 22.57 11.01 21.40
N GLY A 47 22.44 11.51 20.18
CA GLY A 47 21.49 12.59 19.83
C GLY A 47 20.01 12.21 19.91
N VAL A 48 19.66 10.92 19.97
CA VAL A 48 18.27 10.43 19.96
C VAL A 48 17.54 10.72 21.28
N GLU A 49 18.18 10.47 22.43
CA GLU A 49 17.55 10.66 23.75
C GLU A 49 17.18 12.13 24.03
N PRO A 50 18.06 13.12 23.76
CA PRO A 50 17.72 14.54 23.88
C PRO A 50 16.55 14.97 22.99
N LEU A 51 16.43 14.40 21.78
CA LEU A 51 15.31 14.67 20.88
C LEU A 51 13.99 14.16 21.47
N LEU A 52 13.97 12.92 21.98
CA LEU A 52 12.79 12.34 22.62
C LEU A 52 12.40 13.11 23.88
N LYS A 53 13.38 13.46 24.72
CA LYS A 53 13.17 14.28 25.93
C LYS A 53 12.58 15.64 25.59
N PHE A 54 13.12 16.33 24.58
CA PHE A 54 12.57 17.61 24.12
C PHE A 54 11.11 17.47 23.66
N ILE A 55 10.76 16.40 22.95
CA ILE A 55 9.38 16.15 22.53
C ILE A 55 8.44 15.93 23.74
N GLN A 56 8.90 15.29 24.80
CA GLN A 56 8.11 15.03 26.00
C GLN A 56 7.85 16.29 26.83
N GLU A 57 8.83 17.18 26.92
CA GLU A 57 8.80 18.39 27.75
C GLU A 57 8.19 19.61 27.05
N ALA A 58 8.40 19.73 25.74
CA ALA A 58 7.95 20.89 25.00
C ALA A 58 6.42 20.95 24.92
N PRO A 59 5.83 22.15 24.91
CA PRO A 59 4.40 22.29 24.65
C PRO A 59 4.09 21.74 23.24
N MET A 60 2.98 20.99 23.11
CA MET A 60 2.48 20.40 21.86
C MET A 60 2.09 21.47 20.84
N LYS A 61 3.11 22.10 20.26
CA LYS A 61 3.07 23.22 19.31
C LYS A 61 4.11 23.00 18.22
N GLY A 62 4.23 23.95 17.30
CA GLY A 62 5.10 23.87 16.13
C GLY A 62 6.61 23.73 16.40
N GLY A 63 7.12 23.74 17.63
CA GLY A 63 8.57 23.51 17.86
C GLY A 63 8.98 22.04 17.73
N ILE A 64 8.05 21.13 18.05
CA ILE A 64 8.30 19.69 18.24
C ILE A 64 8.46 18.96 16.90
N PHE A 65 7.84 19.44 15.81
CA PHE A 65 7.93 18.76 14.51
C PHE A 65 9.37 18.65 14.01
N ARG A 66 10.26 19.58 14.37
CA ARG A 66 11.67 19.54 13.98
C ARG A 66 12.40 18.35 14.59
N ALA A 67 12.12 18.07 15.86
CA ALA A 67 12.68 16.92 16.54
C ALA A 67 12.10 15.60 16.01
N ALA A 68 10.78 15.53 15.79
CA ALA A 68 10.16 14.37 15.15
C ALA A 68 10.71 14.13 13.73
N ARG A 69 10.96 15.19 12.96
CA ARG A 69 11.57 15.11 11.63
C ARG A 69 13.03 14.65 11.70
N ALA A 70 13.80 15.13 12.69
CA ALA A 70 15.16 14.65 12.91
C ALA A 70 15.15 13.14 13.17
N ILE A 71 14.30 12.65 14.09
CA ILE A 71 14.16 11.21 14.38
C ILE A 71 13.87 10.41 13.09
N GLY A 72 12.94 10.86 12.24
CA GLY A 72 12.67 10.16 10.98
C GLY A 72 13.86 10.14 10.00
N LEU A 73 14.67 11.21 9.95
CA LEU A 73 15.88 11.26 9.11
C LEU A 73 17.05 10.44 9.67
N LEU A 74 17.09 10.23 10.98
CA LEU A 74 18.10 9.38 11.61
C LEU A 74 17.89 7.90 11.29
N ALA A 75 16.69 7.49 10.87
CA ALA A 75 16.38 6.15 10.42
C ALA A 75 16.96 5.87 9.01
N CYS A 76 18.29 5.85 8.88
CA CYS A 76 18.97 5.65 7.60
C CYS A 76 19.12 4.16 7.22
N ASP A 77 19.24 3.28 8.22
CA ASP A 77 19.34 1.84 8.01
C ASP A 77 18.73 1.02 9.17
N ARG A 78 18.70 -0.30 8.99
CA ARG A 78 18.14 -1.23 9.96
C ARG A 78 18.81 -1.16 11.34
N GLU A 79 20.14 -1.02 11.41
CA GLU A 79 20.87 -0.96 12.69
C GLU A 79 20.51 0.31 13.49
N SER A 80 20.40 1.43 12.78
CA SER A 80 19.97 2.71 13.32
C SER A 80 18.56 2.62 13.89
N VAL A 81 17.65 1.98 13.16
CA VAL A 81 16.28 1.74 13.62
C VAL A 81 16.23 0.81 14.83
N GLU A 82 16.97 -0.31 14.82
CA GLU A 82 17.03 -1.25 15.94
C GLU A 82 17.56 -0.57 17.23
N TYR A 83 18.54 0.34 17.10
CA TYR A 83 19.06 1.11 18.23
C TYR A 83 18.05 2.13 18.78
N MET A 84 17.30 2.77 17.87
CA MET A 84 16.36 3.85 18.17
C MET A 84 15.03 3.37 18.73
N ILE A 85 14.52 2.24 18.26
CA ILE A 85 13.20 1.74 18.64
C ILE A 85 13.23 1.17 20.05
N ARG A 86 12.83 2.02 20.99
CA ARG A 86 12.61 1.70 22.40
C ARG A 86 11.17 2.05 22.77
N ALA A 87 10.65 1.47 23.86
CA ALA A 87 9.28 1.73 24.35
C ALA A 87 8.95 3.23 24.44
N VAL A 88 9.91 4.03 24.91
CA VAL A 88 9.78 5.50 25.02
C VAL A 88 9.48 6.17 23.68
N MET A 89 10.09 5.73 22.58
CA MET A 89 9.82 6.31 21.26
C MET A 89 8.39 6.03 20.80
N CYS A 90 7.91 4.80 21.01
CA CYS A 90 6.54 4.42 20.66
C CYS A 90 5.52 5.23 21.46
N GLU A 91 5.71 5.38 22.78
CA GLU A 91 4.85 6.19 23.64
C GLU A 91 4.79 7.66 23.20
N VAL A 92 5.96 8.23 22.87
CA VAL A 92 6.05 9.61 22.36
C VAL A 92 5.29 9.78 21.06
N PHE A 93 5.43 8.83 20.13
CA PHE A 93 4.73 8.89 18.84
C PHE A 93 3.21 8.79 19.03
N VAL A 94 2.75 7.90 19.90
CA VAL A 94 1.33 7.72 20.23
C VAL A 94 0.74 8.97 20.85
N LYS A 95 1.44 9.59 21.80
CA LYS A 95 1.02 10.85 22.42
C LYS A 95 0.84 11.94 21.36
N ILE A 96 1.81 12.11 20.46
CA ILE A 96 1.70 13.09 19.37
C ILE A 96 0.54 12.75 18.43
N LEU A 97 0.41 11.51 17.99
CA LEU A 97 -0.65 11.10 17.08
C LEU A 97 -2.04 11.33 17.68
N ARG A 98 -2.17 11.29 19.01
CA ARG A 98 -3.43 11.51 19.72
C ARG A 98 -3.74 12.99 19.98
N GLU A 99 -2.74 13.77 20.42
CA GLU A 99 -2.96 15.12 21.00
C GLU A 99 -2.25 16.24 20.22
N GLY A 100 -1.30 15.90 19.35
CA GLY A 100 -0.49 16.86 18.63
C GLY A 100 -1.27 17.64 17.56
N PRO A 101 -0.82 18.84 17.17
CA PRO A 101 -1.39 19.53 16.02
C PRO A 101 -1.14 18.74 14.72
N MET A 102 -2.02 18.87 13.73
CA MET A 102 -2.00 18.07 12.50
C MET A 102 -0.63 18.06 11.81
N LYS A 103 0.07 19.19 11.79
CA LYS A 103 1.42 19.30 11.22
C LYS A 103 2.44 18.39 11.92
N VAL A 104 2.38 18.28 13.24
CA VAL A 104 3.29 17.43 14.02
C VAL A 104 2.86 15.96 13.89
N GLN A 105 1.55 15.68 13.88
CA GLN A 105 1.00 14.35 13.62
C GLN A 105 1.47 13.81 12.25
N ALA A 106 1.43 14.64 11.21
CA ALA A 106 1.85 14.26 9.86
C ALA A 106 3.34 13.90 9.80
N VAL A 107 4.19 14.66 10.50
CA VAL A 107 5.63 14.37 10.57
C VAL A 107 5.90 13.08 11.35
N VAL A 108 5.16 12.79 12.41
CA VAL A 108 5.30 11.51 13.14
C VAL A 108 4.82 10.34 12.30
N ALA A 109 3.70 10.46 11.58
CA ALA A 109 3.24 9.43 10.66
C ALA A 109 4.28 9.16 9.55
N TRP A 110 4.89 10.20 8.99
CA TRP A 110 6.01 10.06 8.06
C TRP A 110 7.20 9.34 8.70
N ALA A 111 7.68 9.79 9.85
CA ALA A 111 8.83 9.20 10.54
C ALA A 111 8.59 7.71 10.85
N LEU A 112 7.37 7.37 11.27
CA LEU A 112 6.96 5.99 11.49
C LEU A 112 7.06 5.15 10.20
N SER A 113 6.59 5.69 9.08
CA SER A 113 6.68 5.00 7.79
C SER A 113 8.13 4.74 7.36
N VAL A 114 9.05 5.66 7.66
CA VAL A 114 10.48 5.52 7.35
C VAL A 114 11.09 4.43 8.23
N LEU A 115 10.87 4.48 9.55
CA LEU A 115 11.36 3.49 10.51
C LEU A 115 10.94 2.07 10.10
N VAL A 116 9.65 1.88 9.81
CA VAL A 116 9.10 0.58 9.40
C VAL A 116 9.63 0.12 8.04
N ASN A 117 9.88 1.04 7.12
CA ASN A 117 10.43 0.70 5.81
C ASN A 117 11.89 0.21 5.91
N GLN A 118 12.67 0.74 6.85
CA GLN A 118 14.06 0.34 7.09
C GLN A 118 14.19 -0.96 7.88
N ASP A 119 13.36 -1.13 8.90
CA ASP A 119 13.29 -2.39 9.66
C ASP A 119 11.83 -2.87 9.78
N PRO A 120 11.36 -3.73 8.87
CA PRO A 120 10.01 -4.29 8.96
C PRO A 120 9.75 -5.07 10.26
N LYS A 121 10.78 -5.52 10.99
CA LYS A 121 10.57 -6.23 12.27
C LYS A 121 9.95 -5.34 13.35
N CYS A 122 10.14 -4.03 13.25
CA CYS A 122 9.58 -3.10 14.23
C CYS A 122 8.07 -2.88 14.11
N GLN A 123 7.42 -3.40 13.06
CA GLN A 123 5.97 -3.36 12.89
C GLN A 123 5.23 -3.86 14.14
N GLY A 124 5.73 -4.94 14.75
CA GLY A 124 5.15 -5.53 15.96
C GLY A 124 5.19 -4.58 17.16
N ASN A 125 6.25 -3.79 17.29
CA ASN A 125 6.39 -2.82 18.38
C ASN A 125 5.32 -1.73 18.24
N PHE A 126 5.16 -1.16 17.05
CA PHE A 126 4.14 -0.14 16.81
C PHE A 126 2.70 -0.69 16.89
N ALA A 127 2.47 -1.93 16.46
CA ALA A 127 1.17 -2.58 16.54
C ALA A 127 0.68 -2.76 17.99
N GLN A 128 1.58 -2.96 18.95
CA GLN A 128 1.25 -3.12 20.37
C GLN A 128 0.88 -1.81 21.08
N HIS A 129 1.16 -0.65 20.49
CA HIS A 129 1.05 0.65 21.15
C HIS A 129 -0.09 1.54 20.59
N ASP A 130 -1.23 0.99 20.15
CA ASP A 130 -2.37 1.77 19.62
C ASP A 130 -2.06 2.71 18.43
N VAL A 131 -0.92 2.54 17.76
CA VAL A 131 -0.55 3.35 16.60
C VAL A 131 -1.54 3.15 15.46
N VAL A 132 -1.92 1.91 15.20
CA VAL A 132 -2.79 1.55 14.06
C VAL A 132 -4.16 2.22 14.16
N PRO A 133 -4.92 2.11 15.27
CA PRO A 133 -6.19 2.81 15.44
C PRO A 133 -6.08 4.34 15.27
N LEU A 134 -4.99 4.95 15.77
CA LEU A 134 -4.77 6.40 15.64
C LEU A 134 -4.51 6.80 14.19
N LEU A 135 -3.69 6.06 13.45
CA LEU A 135 -3.47 6.33 12.03
C LEU A 135 -4.74 6.12 11.21
N VAL A 136 -5.56 5.13 11.54
CA VAL A 136 -6.86 4.90 10.87
C VAL A 136 -7.83 6.05 11.15
N SER A 137 -7.87 6.60 12.36
CA SER A 137 -8.72 7.77 12.66
C SER A 137 -8.30 8.97 11.81
N HIS A 138 -7.00 9.19 11.60
CA HIS A 138 -6.43 10.23 10.73
C HIS A 138 -6.87 10.16 9.26
N LEU A 139 -7.24 8.98 8.75
CA LEU A 139 -7.78 8.83 7.39
C LEU A 139 -9.22 9.33 7.26
N ALA A 140 -10.04 9.11 8.31
CA ALA A 140 -11.49 9.29 8.28
C ALA A 140 -11.97 10.68 8.71
N PHE A 141 -11.07 11.62 8.99
CA PHE A 141 -11.44 12.92 9.57
C PHE A 141 -12.30 13.78 8.63
N GLU A 142 -13.54 14.00 9.08
CA GLU A 142 -14.45 15.11 8.75
C GLU A 142 -15.15 15.62 10.04
N THR A 143 -14.43 15.77 11.15
CA THR A 143 -15.02 16.30 12.41
C THR A 143 -14.90 17.82 12.51
N ASP A 144 -15.96 18.47 12.98
CA ASP A 144 -16.14 19.92 13.10
C ASP A 144 -15.03 20.64 13.89
N SER A 145 -14.31 19.94 14.77
CA SER A 145 -13.22 20.49 15.59
C SER A 145 -12.03 21.03 14.78
N ASN A 146 -11.91 20.62 13.52
CA ASN A 146 -10.77 20.92 12.65
C ASN A 146 -11.17 21.76 11.42
N ALA A 147 -12.37 22.37 11.42
CA ALA A 147 -12.86 23.17 10.29
C ALA A 147 -11.88 24.30 9.90
N ASN A 148 -11.17 24.86 10.88
CA ASN A 148 -10.25 25.98 10.69
C ASN A 148 -8.85 25.61 10.15
N GLU A 149 -8.48 24.33 10.12
CA GLU A 149 -7.19 23.88 9.58
C GLU A 149 -7.21 23.90 8.05
N ASP A 150 -6.09 24.30 7.46
CA ASP A 150 -5.99 24.48 6.01
C ASP A 150 -6.11 23.13 5.26
N PRO A 151 -6.68 23.12 4.04
CA PRO A 151 -6.86 21.90 3.26
C PRO A 151 -5.56 21.13 2.97
N GLU A 152 -4.43 21.83 2.84
CA GLU A 152 -3.13 21.22 2.54
C GLU A 152 -2.62 20.41 3.74
N THR A 153 -2.72 20.95 4.94
CA THR A 153 -2.37 20.25 6.19
C THR A 153 -3.25 19.02 6.39
N LYS A 154 -4.56 19.12 6.10
CA LYS A 154 -5.49 17.97 6.13
C LYS A 154 -5.13 16.89 5.11
N ALA A 155 -4.80 17.29 3.88
CA ALA A 155 -4.36 16.36 2.85
C ALA A 155 -3.03 15.69 3.24
N ASN A 156 -2.11 16.45 3.83
CA ASN A 156 -0.80 15.96 4.24
C ASN A 156 -0.89 14.91 5.36
N ILE A 157 -1.69 15.13 6.42
CA ILE A 157 -1.87 14.11 7.47
C ILE A 157 -2.50 12.84 6.89
N LYS A 158 -3.48 12.95 5.98
CA LYS A 158 -4.08 11.79 5.30
C LYS A 158 -3.06 11.04 4.46
N ALA A 159 -2.21 11.75 3.71
CA ALA A 159 -1.13 11.17 2.93
C ALA A 159 -0.14 10.40 3.83
N MET A 160 0.36 11.05 4.87
CA MET A 160 1.36 10.45 5.77
C MET A 160 0.79 9.27 6.55
N ALA A 161 -0.46 9.34 7.00
CA ALA A 161 -1.15 8.24 7.64
C ALA A 161 -1.34 7.05 6.68
N ALA A 162 -1.70 7.31 5.42
CA ALA A 162 -1.85 6.26 4.41
C ALA A 162 -0.51 5.55 4.11
N ILE A 163 0.58 6.32 3.97
CA ILE A 163 1.93 5.75 3.79
C ILE A 163 2.31 4.90 5.00
N ALA A 164 2.13 5.42 6.21
CA ALA A 164 2.48 4.72 7.45
C ALA A 164 1.73 3.39 7.58
N LEU A 165 0.42 3.39 7.33
CA LEU A 165 -0.42 2.19 7.36
C LEU A 165 -0.05 1.19 6.27
N TRP A 166 0.26 1.65 5.06
CA TRP A 166 0.78 0.79 4.00
C TRP A 166 2.07 0.09 4.44
N LYS A 167 3.06 0.84 4.96
CA LYS A 167 4.34 0.27 5.39
C LYS A 167 4.18 -0.68 6.58
N LEU A 168 3.30 -0.37 7.52
CA LEU A 168 2.99 -1.25 8.65
C LEU A 168 2.26 -2.53 8.21
N GLY A 169 1.36 -2.44 7.23
CA GLY A 169 0.61 -3.59 6.68
C GLY A 169 1.48 -4.55 5.87
N LYS A 170 2.57 -4.06 5.28
CA LYS A 170 3.45 -4.86 4.42
C LYS A 170 3.92 -6.12 5.12
N GLY A 171 3.67 -7.29 4.52
CA GLY A 171 4.05 -8.58 5.11
C GLY A 171 3.08 -9.11 6.18
N ASN A 172 1.88 -8.52 6.28
CA ASN A 172 0.70 -9.02 7.00
C ASN A 172 0.76 -8.96 8.54
N ALA A 173 1.62 -8.12 9.13
CA ALA A 173 1.69 -8.02 10.59
C ALA A 173 0.39 -7.44 11.20
N ILE A 174 -0.25 -6.49 10.52
CA ILE A 174 -1.42 -5.76 11.03
C ILE A 174 -2.64 -5.80 10.09
N CYS A 175 -2.55 -6.47 8.94
CA CYS A 175 -3.59 -6.43 7.91
C CYS A 175 -4.95 -6.92 8.42
N ARG A 176 -4.99 -7.90 9.33
CA ARG A 176 -6.23 -8.30 10.03
C ARG A 176 -6.89 -7.13 10.76
N SER A 177 -6.13 -6.41 11.58
CA SER A 177 -6.64 -5.25 12.33
C SER A 177 -7.13 -4.13 11.39
N LEU A 178 -6.41 -3.90 10.29
CA LEU A 178 -6.81 -2.91 9.29
C LEU A 178 -8.12 -3.32 8.59
N ALA A 179 -8.24 -4.58 8.22
CA ALA A 179 -9.38 -5.09 7.46
C ALA A 179 -10.67 -5.17 8.32
N GLU A 180 -10.55 -5.43 9.62
CA GLU A 180 -11.66 -5.35 10.58
C GLU A 180 -12.05 -3.91 10.95
N SER A 181 -11.22 -2.93 10.61
CA SER A 181 -11.46 -1.51 10.91
C SER A 181 -12.18 -0.77 9.76
N LYS A 182 -12.43 0.53 9.96
CA LYS A 182 -12.95 1.43 8.91
C LYS A 182 -11.89 1.80 7.84
N ALA A 183 -10.64 1.34 7.98
CA ALA A 183 -9.53 1.74 7.12
C ALA A 183 -9.79 1.46 5.63
N LEU A 184 -10.42 0.33 5.29
CA LEU A 184 -10.71 -0.03 3.90
C LEU A 184 -11.61 0.98 3.20
N LEU A 185 -12.70 1.40 3.85
CA LEU A 185 -13.57 2.44 3.31
C LEU A 185 -12.84 3.78 3.20
N SER A 186 -12.03 4.12 4.20
CA SER A 186 -11.22 5.35 4.17
C SER A 186 -10.22 5.34 3.01
N PHE A 187 -9.50 4.24 2.78
CA PHE A 187 -8.62 4.12 1.62
C PHE A 187 -9.37 4.21 0.31
N ALA A 188 -10.55 3.60 0.21
CA ALA A 188 -11.40 3.68 -0.98
C ALA A 188 -11.81 5.13 -1.29
N MET A 189 -12.20 5.92 -0.28
CA MET A 189 -12.52 7.35 -0.46
C MET A 189 -11.29 8.16 -0.87
N LEU A 190 -10.11 7.82 -0.34
CA LEU A 190 -8.85 8.50 -0.65
C LEU A 190 -8.27 8.13 -2.03
N LEU A 191 -8.80 7.12 -2.72
CA LEU A 191 -8.47 6.86 -4.13
C LEU A 191 -8.85 8.03 -5.03
N CYS A 192 -9.82 8.86 -4.64
CA CYS A 192 -10.23 10.05 -5.40
C CYS A 192 -9.36 11.28 -5.11
N ALA A 193 -8.39 11.20 -4.20
CA ALA A 193 -7.54 12.33 -3.81
C ALA A 193 -6.15 12.22 -4.48
N GLU A 194 -5.82 13.15 -5.37
CA GLU A 194 -4.60 13.10 -6.22
C GLU A 194 -3.29 12.85 -5.45
N ASN A 195 -3.13 13.46 -4.27
CA ASN A 195 -1.90 13.36 -3.47
C ASN A 195 -1.80 12.07 -2.62
N VAL A 196 -2.89 11.30 -2.50
CA VAL A 196 -3.01 10.17 -1.56
C VAL A 196 -3.43 8.86 -2.24
N GLN A 197 -3.93 8.94 -3.47
CA GLN A 197 -4.45 7.80 -4.23
C GLN A 197 -3.45 6.66 -4.40
N TYR A 198 -2.16 6.96 -4.66
CA TYR A 198 -1.13 5.92 -4.80
C TYR A 198 -0.87 5.16 -3.50
N TYR A 199 -0.73 5.88 -2.38
CA TYR A 199 -0.50 5.25 -1.09
C TYR A 199 -1.72 4.45 -0.63
N SER A 200 -2.93 4.94 -0.94
CA SER A 200 -4.18 4.26 -0.66
C SER A 200 -4.33 2.98 -1.47
N SER A 201 -3.99 3.00 -2.76
CA SER A 201 -4.05 1.80 -3.61
C SER A 201 -3.04 0.74 -3.16
N MET A 202 -1.83 1.15 -2.77
CA MET A 202 -0.82 0.25 -2.23
C MET A 202 -1.22 -0.32 -0.86
N ALA A 203 -1.81 0.48 0.03
CA ALA A 203 -2.36 -0.01 1.29
C ALA A 203 -3.46 -1.06 1.06
N LEU A 204 -4.37 -0.82 0.11
CA LEU A 204 -5.41 -1.77 -0.27
C LEU A 204 -4.83 -3.08 -0.81
N VAL A 205 -3.75 -3.03 -1.61
CA VAL A 205 -3.05 -4.25 -2.05
C VAL A 205 -2.55 -5.05 -0.85
N GLU A 206 -1.82 -4.45 0.09
CA GLU A 206 -1.27 -5.20 1.24
C GLU A 206 -2.38 -5.77 2.13
N ILE A 207 -3.45 -5.01 2.37
CA ILE A 207 -4.58 -5.46 3.20
C ILE A 207 -5.32 -6.62 2.53
N THR A 208 -5.53 -6.54 1.21
CA THR A 208 -6.21 -7.60 0.45
C THR A 208 -5.34 -8.83 0.28
N GLU A 209 -4.01 -8.68 0.15
CA GLU A 209 -3.06 -9.77 -0.12
C GLU A 209 -2.96 -10.79 1.01
N GLU A 210 -3.64 -10.59 2.14
CA GLU A 210 -3.57 -11.42 3.36
C GLU A 210 -3.46 -12.92 3.05
N LYS A 211 -2.25 -13.46 3.19
CA LYS A 211 -1.78 -14.71 2.58
C LYS A 211 -2.14 -15.94 3.37
N LYS A 212 -2.42 -15.79 4.68
CA LYS A 212 -2.46 -16.93 5.61
C LYS A 212 -3.87 -17.39 5.98
N ASP A 213 -4.88 -16.55 5.78
CA ASP A 213 -6.20 -16.81 6.36
C ASP A 213 -7.31 -16.62 5.31
N VAL A 214 -7.64 -17.71 4.61
CA VAL A 214 -8.70 -17.74 3.59
C VAL A 214 -10.07 -17.48 4.22
N GLU A 215 -10.27 -17.89 5.47
CA GLU A 215 -11.52 -17.67 6.20
C GLU A 215 -11.69 -16.22 6.59
N LEU A 216 -10.64 -15.58 7.12
CA LEU A 216 -10.62 -14.14 7.34
C LEU A 216 -10.85 -13.38 6.03
N ARG A 217 -10.24 -13.83 4.92
CA ARG A 217 -10.48 -13.17 3.63
C ARG A 217 -11.96 -13.25 3.23
N ARG A 218 -12.62 -14.39 3.47
CA ARG A 218 -14.04 -14.57 3.17
C ARG A 218 -14.97 -13.80 4.12
N SER A 219 -14.63 -13.73 5.41
CA SER A 219 -15.45 -13.03 6.41
C SER A 219 -15.32 -11.52 6.30
N VAL A 220 -14.09 -11.04 6.07
CA VAL A 220 -13.77 -9.62 5.99
C VAL A 220 -14.14 -9.07 4.61
N PHE A 221 -13.69 -9.69 3.52
CA PHE A 221 -13.93 -9.19 2.15
C PHE A 221 -15.19 -9.79 1.50
N ASN A 222 -16.32 -9.84 2.22
CA ASN A 222 -17.58 -10.29 1.62
C ASN A 222 -18.27 -9.14 0.85
N LEU A 223 -18.57 -9.34 -0.44
CA LEU A 223 -19.29 -8.35 -1.27
C LEU A 223 -20.71 -8.00 -0.79
N ASN A 224 -21.27 -8.78 0.15
CA ASN A 224 -22.51 -8.43 0.82
C ASN A 224 -22.36 -7.22 1.75
N TYR A 225 -21.12 -6.81 2.09
CA TYR A 225 -20.86 -5.59 2.84
C TYR A 225 -20.75 -4.38 1.91
N PRO A 226 -21.58 -3.33 2.10
CA PRO A 226 -21.58 -2.13 1.24
C PRO A 226 -20.22 -1.44 1.08
N ALA A 227 -19.41 -1.41 2.15
CA ALA A 227 -18.09 -0.77 2.13
C ALA A 227 -17.11 -1.46 1.17
N TYR A 228 -17.15 -2.78 1.09
CA TYR A 228 -16.28 -3.57 0.22
C TYR A 228 -16.71 -3.46 -1.24
N ARG A 229 -18.02 -3.48 -1.48
CA ARG A 229 -18.56 -3.23 -2.81
C ARG A 229 -18.16 -1.84 -3.33
N ALA A 230 -18.32 -0.81 -2.49
CA ALA A 230 -17.89 0.54 -2.83
C ALA A 230 -16.37 0.60 -3.13
N THR A 231 -15.55 -0.11 -2.35
CA THR A 231 -14.10 -0.21 -2.60
C THR A 231 -13.80 -0.87 -3.95
N ALA A 232 -14.45 -1.98 -4.27
CA ALA A 232 -14.28 -2.65 -5.56
C ALA A 232 -14.75 -1.78 -6.73
N ASP A 233 -15.88 -1.09 -6.59
CA ASP A 233 -16.41 -0.19 -7.61
C ASP A 233 -15.44 0.98 -7.87
N GLN A 234 -14.85 1.56 -6.82
CA GLN A 234 -13.83 2.61 -6.94
C GLN A 234 -12.53 2.12 -7.60
N LEU A 235 -12.06 0.90 -7.27
CA LEU A 235 -10.91 0.30 -7.93
C LEU A 235 -11.16 0.09 -9.43
N VAL A 236 -12.35 -0.40 -9.80
CA VAL A 236 -12.75 -0.59 -11.20
C VAL A 236 -12.79 0.75 -11.93
N LEU A 237 -13.39 1.78 -11.32
CA LEU A 237 -13.45 3.13 -11.88
C LEU A 237 -12.04 3.68 -12.16
N LYS A 238 -11.12 3.55 -11.21
CA LYS A 238 -9.75 4.06 -11.37
C LYS A 238 -8.96 3.33 -12.45
N ILE A 239 -9.19 2.04 -12.67
CA ILE A 239 -8.58 1.31 -13.79
C ILE A 239 -9.05 1.85 -15.14
N THR A 240 -10.30 2.31 -15.23
CA THR A 240 -10.88 2.86 -16.47
C THR A 240 -10.51 4.33 -16.72
N GLU A 241 -10.44 5.15 -15.68
CA GLU A 241 -10.18 6.60 -15.80
C GLU A 241 -8.68 6.91 -15.91
N GLU A 242 -7.83 6.17 -15.20
CA GLU A 242 -6.39 6.44 -15.07
C GLU A 242 -5.56 5.46 -15.93
N ALA A 243 -5.92 5.32 -17.20
CA ALA A 243 -5.15 4.50 -18.13
C ALA A 243 -3.69 5.00 -18.22
N ASP A 244 -2.73 4.09 -18.15
CA ASP A 244 -1.28 4.37 -18.19
C ASP A 244 -0.73 5.16 -16.98
N SER A 245 -1.49 5.25 -15.88
CA SER A 245 -1.05 5.81 -14.61
C SER A 245 -0.35 4.76 -13.73
N GLU A 246 0.56 5.21 -12.85
CA GLU A 246 1.18 4.38 -11.81
C GLU A 246 0.14 3.74 -10.85
N LEU A 247 -1.11 4.20 -10.88
CA LEU A 247 -2.24 3.69 -10.10
C LEU A 247 -2.91 2.47 -10.70
N GLN A 248 -2.81 2.29 -12.02
CA GLN A 248 -3.55 1.25 -12.72
C GLN A 248 -3.10 -0.14 -12.25
N VAL A 249 -1.79 -0.35 -12.15
CA VAL A 249 -1.17 -1.63 -11.74
C VAL A 249 -1.57 -2.03 -10.31
N PRO A 250 -1.41 -1.18 -9.26
CA PRO A 250 -1.91 -1.48 -7.92
C PRO A 250 -3.42 -1.79 -7.88
N CYS A 251 -4.25 -1.06 -8.63
CA CYS A 251 -5.69 -1.29 -8.64
C CYS A 251 -6.06 -2.64 -9.27
N ILE A 252 -5.43 -3.00 -10.40
CA ILE A 252 -5.61 -4.31 -11.04
C ILE A 252 -5.18 -5.43 -10.08
N ARG A 253 -4.04 -5.26 -9.39
CA ARG A 253 -3.55 -6.22 -8.41
C ARG A 253 -4.54 -6.42 -7.26
N ALA A 254 -5.07 -5.34 -6.68
CA ALA A 254 -6.07 -5.38 -5.62
C ALA A 254 -7.34 -6.13 -6.08
N ILE A 255 -7.86 -5.82 -7.29
CA ILE A 255 -8.99 -6.56 -7.88
C ILE A 255 -8.66 -8.04 -8.05
N GLY A 256 -7.47 -8.38 -8.55
CA GLY A 256 -7.05 -9.75 -8.73
C GLY A 256 -6.97 -10.52 -7.42
N ILE A 257 -6.56 -9.87 -6.33
CA ILE A 257 -6.57 -10.49 -5.00
C ILE A 257 -7.99 -10.70 -4.49
N LEU A 258 -8.88 -9.74 -4.75
CA LEU A 258 -10.30 -9.83 -4.45
C LEU A 258 -11.06 -10.82 -5.36
N ALA A 259 -10.41 -11.42 -6.36
CA ALA A 259 -11.01 -12.40 -7.30
C ALA A 259 -11.90 -13.44 -6.63
N SER A 260 -11.46 -14.00 -5.49
CA SER A 260 -12.18 -15.06 -4.77
C SER A 260 -13.46 -14.59 -4.09
N THR A 261 -13.70 -13.28 -3.99
CA THR A 261 -14.87 -12.71 -3.32
C THR A 261 -15.92 -12.21 -4.31
N PHE A 262 -15.57 -12.11 -5.59
CA PHE A 262 -16.52 -11.81 -6.66
C PHE A 262 -17.42 -13.02 -6.94
N GLY A 263 -18.72 -12.86 -6.72
CA GLY A 263 -19.73 -13.80 -7.19
C GLY A 263 -19.93 -13.71 -8.71
N THR A 264 -21.14 -14.03 -9.17
CA THR A 264 -21.50 -14.03 -10.60
C THR A 264 -21.62 -12.62 -11.23
N THR A 265 -21.61 -11.55 -10.42
CA THR A 265 -21.73 -10.15 -10.86
C THR A 265 -20.44 -9.55 -11.41
N GLY A 266 -19.31 -10.27 -11.37
CA GLY A 266 -17.99 -9.81 -11.83
C GLY A 266 -17.78 -9.71 -13.34
N THR A 267 -18.82 -9.87 -14.17
CA THR A 267 -18.71 -9.92 -15.64
C THR A 267 -18.11 -8.65 -16.24
N ARG A 268 -18.43 -7.46 -15.68
CA ARG A 268 -17.85 -6.19 -16.12
C ARG A 268 -16.36 -6.10 -15.83
N THR A 269 -15.96 -6.52 -14.62
CA THR A 269 -14.56 -6.58 -14.21
C THR A 269 -13.77 -7.56 -15.07
N ILE A 270 -14.36 -8.73 -15.39
CA ILE A 270 -13.75 -9.70 -16.31
C ILE A 270 -13.55 -9.10 -17.69
N ALA A 271 -14.57 -8.44 -18.24
CA ALA A 271 -14.47 -7.79 -19.54
C ALA A 271 -13.37 -6.72 -19.56
N LEU A 272 -13.27 -5.91 -18.51
CA LEU A 272 -12.21 -4.89 -18.34
C LEU A 272 -10.82 -5.52 -18.25
N LEU A 273 -10.63 -6.57 -17.45
CA LEU A 273 -9.35 -7.26 -17.34
C LEU A 273 -8.94 -7.91 -18.66
N VAL A 274 -9.89 -8.48 -19.40
CA VAL A 274 -9.63 -9.00 -20.77
C VAL A 274 -9.31 -7.83 -21.72
N GLN A 275 -9.91 -6.65 -21.55
CA GLN A 275 -9.53 -5.41 -22.26
C GLN A 275 -8.06 -5.05 -22.09
N LEU A 276 -7.56 -5.08 -20.85
CA LEU A 276 -6.17 -4.74 -20.51
C LEU A 276 -5.12 -5.72 -21.06
N LEU A 277 -5.51 -6.90 -21.53
CA LEU A 277 -4.59 -7.83 -22.20
C LEU A 277 -4.18 -7.37 -23.61
N ASP A 278 -4.87 -6.37 -24.18
CA ASP A 278 -4.50 -5.75 -25.45
C ASP A 278 -3.30 -4.81 -25.25
N VAL A 279 -2.09 -5.37 -25.24
CA VAL A 279 -0.84 -4.62 -25.09
C VAL A 279 -0.55 -3.87 -26.39
N ARG A 280 -0.54 -2.53 -26.33
CA ARG A 280 -0.27 -1.68 -27.48
C ARG A 280 1.13 -1.09 -27.48
N ASP A 281 1.73 -0.99 -26.30
CA ASP A 281 3.05 -0.41 -26.07
C ASP A 281 3.72 -0.96 -24.81
N TYR A 282 4.93 -0.49 -24.50
CA TYR A 282 5.66 -0.90 -23.31
C TYR A 282 4.99 -0.44 -21.99
N LYS A 283 4.22 0.66 -22.01
CA LYS A 283 3.61 1.23 -20.79
C LYS A 283 2.44 0.38 -20.30
N THR A 284 1.66 -0.16 -21.24
CA THR A 284 0.53 -1.06 -20.97
C THR A 284 0.95 -2.48 -20.58
N TYR A 285 2.25 -2.82 -20.70
CA TYR A 285 2.76 -4.16 -20.46
C TYR A 285 2.60 -4.63 -19.01
N GLU A 286 2.91 -3.77 -18.03
CA GLU A 286 2.78 -4.12 -16.60
C GLU A 286 1.32 -4.33 -16.19
N ALA A 287 0.43 -3.47 -16.68
CA ALA A 287 -1.01 -3.58 -16.45
C ALA A 287 -1.57 -4.89 -17.03
N ALA A 288 -1.10 -5.30 -18.22
CA ALA A 288 -1.51 -6.55 -18.85
C ALA A 288 -1.02 -7.80 -18.09
N ILE A 289 0.20 -7.75 -17.52
CA ILE A 289 0.71 -8.81 -16.65
C ILE A 289 -0.20 -8.97 -15.43
N GLU A 290 -0.48 -7.89 -14.72
CA GLU A 290 -1.34 -7.96 -13.53
C GLU A 290 -2.76 -8.36 -13.89
N ALA A 291 -3.28 -7.92 -15.03
CA ALA A 291 -4.61 -8.33 -15.50
C ALA A 291 -4.65 -9.84 -15.76
N CYS A 292 -3.60 -10.41 -16.36
CA CYS A 292 -3.49 -11.85 -16.55
C CYS A 292 -3.41 -12.60 -15.21
N ILE A 293 -2.68 -12.08 -14.23
CA ILE A 293 -2.59 -12.68 -12.88
C ILE A 293 -3.97 -12.65 -12.19
N ALA A 294 -4.70 -11.54 -12.30
CA ALA A 294 -6.05 -11.38 -11.79
C ALA A 294 -7.02 -12.37 -12.43
N LEU A 295 -7.02 -12.49 -13.76
CA LEU A 295 -7.84 -13.45 -14.50
C LEU A 295 -7.52 -14.90 -14.12
N LYS A 296 -6.23 -15.24 -13.93
CA LYS A 296 -5.82 -16.56 -13.44
C LYS A 296 -6.41 -16.85 -12.07
N LYS A 297 -6.41 -15.88 -11.15
CA LYS A 297 -7.02 -16.05 -9.82
C LYS A 297 -8.53 -16.24 -9.91
N LEU A 298 -9.21 -15.55 -10.83
CA LEU A 298 -10.65 -15.74 -11.09
C LEU A 298 -10.97 -17.15 -11.63
N ALA A 299 -10.15 -17.69 -12.53
CA ALA A 299 -10.34 -19.01 -13.12
C ALA A 299 -9.85 -20.18 -12.24
N CYS A 300 -9.13 -19.90 -11.15
CA CYS A 300 -8.54 -20.93 -10.28
C CYS A 300 -9.61 -21.63 -9.44
N ARG A 301 -9.43 -22.94 -9.19
CA ARG A 301 -10.31 -23.79 -8.36
C ARG A 301 -10.57 -23.27 -6.94
N ASN A 302 -9.70 -22.42 -6.42
CA ASN A 302 -9.87 -21.80 -5.10
C ASN A 302 -11.00 -20.74 -5.07
N ASN A 303 -11.53 -20.35 -6.23
CA ASN A 303 -12.67 -19.46 -6.36
C ASN A 303 -13.95 -20.27 -6.59
N ASP A 304 -14.99 -20.03 -5.80
CA ASP A 304 -16.25 -20.79 -5.88
C ASP A 304 -16.96 -20.57 -7.23
N SER A 305 -16.79 -19.39 -7.83
CA SER A 305 -17.39 -19.02 -9.13
C SER A 305 -16.47 -19.28 -10.33
N HIS A 306 -15.39 -20.05 -10.17
CA HIS A 306 -14.35 -20.25 -11.19
C HIS A 306 -14.87 -20.76 -12.53
N VAL A 307 -15.90 -21.61 -12.56
CA VAL A 307 -16.50 -22.12 -13.81
C VAL A 307 -17.21 -20.99 -14.57
N GLU A 308 -18.07 -20.23 -13.90
CA GLU A 308 -18.81 -19.12 -14.51
C GLU A 308 -17.90 -17.95 -14.90
N HIS A 309 -16.85 -17.69 -14.12
CA HIS A 309 -15.80 -16.75 -14.48
C HIS A 309 -15.03 -17.23 -15.71
N SER A 310 -14.61 -18.50 -15.77
CA SER A 310 -13.89 -19.05 -16.93
C SER A 310 -14.72 -18.96 -18.22
N LYS A 311 -16.01 -19.28 -18.14
CA LYS A 311 -16.98 -19.09 -19.22
C LYS A 311 -17.11 -17.63 -19.67
N SER A 312 -17.15 -16.70 -18.71
CA SER A 312 -17.21 -15.27 -19.01
C SER A 312 -15.92 -14.75 -19.66
N ILE A 313 -14.76 -15.25 -19.20
CA ILE A 313 -13.46 -14.91 -19.79
C ILE A 313 -13.42 -15.33 -21.25
N ILE A 314 -13.82 -16.56 -21.58
CA ILE A 314 -13.87 -17.03 -22.98
C ILE A 314 -14.78 -16.13 -23.81
N ARG A 315 -16.00 -15.86 -23.35
CA ARG A 315 -16.94 -14.97 -24.07
C ARG A 315 -16.32 -13.61 -24.39
N CYS A 316 -15.67 -12.99 -23.41
CA CYS A 316 -15.01 -11.70 -23.59
C CYS A 316 -13.80 -11.78 -24.54
N TRP A 317 -13.11 -12.92 -24.56
CA TRP A 317 -11.96 -13.19 -25.42
C TRP A 317 -12.38 -13.40 -26.88
N SER A 318 -13.40 -14.25 -27.12
CA SER A 318 -13.96 -14.56 -28.46
C SER A 318 -14.50 -13.31 -29.17
N CYS A 319 -14.92 -12.29 -28.42
CA CYS A 319 -15.45 -11.05 -28.98
C CYS A 319 -14.36 -10.10 -29.51
N LYS A 320 -13.07 -10.41 -29.35
CA LYS A 320 -11.98 -9.55 -29.81
C LYS A 320 -11.21 -10.16 -30.98
N ALA A 321 -10.93 -9.34 -31.99
CA ALA A 321 -10.05 -9.70 -33.10
C ALA A 321 -8.62 -9.93 -32.60
N LEU A 322 -8.18 -11.19 -32.59
CA LEU A 322 -6.86 -11.70 -32.15
C LEU A 322 -5.67 -11.27 -33.05
N ASN A 323 -5.52 -9.98 -33.37
CA ASN A 323 -4.42 -9.58 -34.24
C ASN A 323 -3.06 -9.41 -33.53
N GLN A 324 -3.00 -9.45 -32.19
CA GLN A 324 -1.74 -9.22 -31.45
C GLN A 324 -1.42 -10.19 -30.32
N VAL A 325 -2.21 -11.25 -30.13
CA VAL A 325 -1.94 -12.22 -29.07
C VAL A 325 -0.59 -12.90 -29.25
N SER A 326 -0.07 -13.12 -30.47
CA SER A 326 1.25 -13.75 -30.68
C SER A 326 2.45 -13.00 -30.10
N ILE A 327 2.41 -11.66 -30.01
CA ILE A 327 3.52 -10.82 -29.51
C ILE A 327 3.61 -10.88 -27.97
N PHE A 328 2.47 -11.12 -27.30
CA PHE A 328 2.33 -11.17 -25.84
C PHE A 328 3.10 -12.32 -25.17
N TRP A 329 3.34 -13.44 -25.86
CA TRP A 329 3.82 -14.70 -25.24
C TRP A 329 5.31 -14.93 -25.30
N GLU A 330 6.08 -14.00 -25.86
CA GLU A 330 7.49 -14.24 -26.13
C GLU A 330 8.42 -13.97 -24.94
N ARG A 331 8.01 -13.20 -23.91
CA ARG A 331 9.03 -12.63 -23.00
C ARG A 331 8.84 -12.58 -21.48
N ILE A 332 7.84 -13.23 -20.86
CA ILE A 332 7.78 -13.60 -19.40
C ILE A 332 6.36 -14.05 -19.00
N ILE A 333 5.34 -13.71 -19.79
CA ILE A 333 3.92 -13.97 -19.51
C ILE A 333 3.52 -15.45 -19.66
N GLN A 334 4.44 -16.32 -20.10
CA GLN A 334 4.15 -17.74 -20.37
C GLN A 334 3.51 -18.46 -19.19
N PHE A 335 4.00 -18.31 -17.95
CA PHE A 335 3.46 -19.11 -16.84
C PHE A 335 2.03 -18.74 -16.45
N SER A 336 1.77 -17.49 -16.07
CA SER A 336 0.43 -17.09 -15.58
C SER A 336 -0.64 -17.26 -16.65
N ALA A 337 -0.30 -16.97 -17.90
CA ALA A 337 -1.25 -17.04 -19.00
C ALA A 337 -1.44 -18.49 -19.51
N LEU A 338 -0.40 -19.34 -19.46
CA LEU A 338 -0.55 -20.79 -19.64
C LEU A 338 -1.44 -21.39 -18.54
N PHE A 339 -1.23 -21.02 -17.27
CA PHE A 339 -2.08 -21.47 -16.18
C PHE A 339 -3.53 -21.04 -16.37
N LEU A 340 -3.77 -19.78 -16.77
CA LEU A 340 -5.10 -19.30 -17.10
C LEU A 340 -5.75 -20.16 -18.20
N MET A 341 -5.03 -20.42 -19.30
CA MET A 341 -5.53 -21.28 -20.39
C MET A 341 -5.80 -22.71 -19.91
N CYS A 342 -4.92 -23.30 -19.09
CA CYS A 342 -5.12 -24.62 -18.51
C CYS A 342 -6.37 -24.66 -17.62
N TYR A 343 -6.58 -23.67 -16.75
CA TYR A 343 -7.77 -23.59 -15.91
C TYR A 343 -9.04 -23.43 -16.74
N ILE A 344 -9.05 -22.48 -17.68
CA ILE A 344 -10.20 -22.27 -18.59
C ILE A 344 -10.54 -23.57 -19.33
N THR A 345 -9.52 -24.22 -19.90
CA THR A 345 -9.68 -25.49 -20.62
C THR A 345 -10.26 -26.55 -19.68
N LEU A 346 -9.64 -26.76 -18.53
CA LEU A 346 -10.08 -27.76 -17.54
C LEU A 346 -11.54 -27.58 -17.09
N HIS A 347 -11.99 -26.34 -16.95
CA HIS A 347 -13.32 -26.02 -16.41
C HIS A 347 -14.40 -25.94 -17.48
N VAL A 348 -14.05 -25.67 -18.74
CA VAL A 348 -15.02 -25.36 -19.79
C VAL A 348 -15.08 -26.43 -20.90
N LEU A 349 -14.04 -27.26 -21.07
CA LEU A 349 -14.05 -28.38 -22.02
C LEU A 349 -15.24 -29.34 -21.85
N PRO A 350 -15.68 -29.69 -20.62
CA PRO A 350 -16.78 -30.64 -20.42
C PRO A 350 -18.15 -30.12 -20.93
N ASP A 351 -18.35 -28.80 -20.93
CA ASP A 351 -19.64 -28.17 -21.21
C ASP A 351 -19.86 -27.87 -22.71
N ARG A 352 -18.91 -28.19 -23.60
CA ARG A 352 -18.92 -27.82 -25.05
C ARG A 352 -19.28 -26.35 -25.30
N TYR A 353 -18.86 -25.48 -24.39
CA TYR A 353 -19.21 -24.07 -24.37
C TYR A 353 -18.32 -23.27 -25.32
N ASP A 354 -18.91 -22.31 -26.04
CA ASP A 354 -18.26 -21.41 -27.02
C ASP A 354 -17.11 -22.03 -27.84
N LYS A 355 -17.47 -22.69 -28.95
CA LYS A 355 -16.53 -23.41 -29.83
C LYS A 355 -15.42 -22.52 -30.40
N LEU A 356 -15.68 -21.23 -30.60
CA LEU A 356 -14.73 -20.32 -31.25
C LEU A 356 -13.61 -19.92 -30.28
N GLY A 357 -13.96 -19.41 -29.10
CA GLY A 357 -12.96 -19.06 -28.09
C GLY A 357 -12.17 -20.25 -27.58
N MET A 358 -12.79 -21.43 -27.50
CA MET A 358 -12.09 -22.67 -27.14
C MET A 358 -11.10 -23.12 -28.23
N ALA A 359 -11.40 -22.90 -29.51
CA ALA A 359 -10.47 -23.21 -30.59
C ALA A 359 -9.21 -22.33 -30.50
N GLU A 360 -9.39 -21.04 -30.20
CA GLU A 360 -8.29 -20.09 -30.02
C GLU A 360 -7.38 -20.49 -28.83
N VAL A 361 -7.98 -20.82 -27.68
CA VAL A 361 -7.23 -21.29 -26.49
C VAL A 361 -6.43 -22.56 -26.79
N LEU A 362 -7.02 -23.52 -27.51
CA LEU A 362 -6.34 -24.77 -27.87
C LEU A 362 -5.19 -24.55 -28.87
N ILE A 363 -5.36 -23.65 -29.84
CA ILE A 363 -4.29 -23.26 -30.78
C ILE A 363 -3.11 -22.66 -30.01
N MET A 364 -3.38 -21.80 -29.03
CA MET A 364 -2.36 -21.15 -28.21
C MET A 364 -1.63 -22.13 -27.29
N LEU A 365 -2.36 -23.07 -26.65
CA LEU A 365 -1.75 -24.15 -25.85
C LEU A 365 -0.85 -25.06 -26.71
N HIS A 366 -1.29 -25.39 -27.92
CA HIS A 366 -0.49 -26.17 -28.87
C HIS A 366 0.78 -25.44 -29.31
N TRP A 367 0.69 -24.14 -29.55
CA TRP A 367 1.86 -23.31 -29.87
C TRP A 367 2.85 -23.24 -28.70
N ALA A 368 2.36 -23.04 -27.46
CA ALA A 368 3.20 -23.01 -26.26
C ALA A 368 3.93 -24.34 -26.02
N SER A 369 3.24 -25.47 -26.20
CA SER A 369 3.84 -26.81 -26.12
C SER A 369 4.99 -27.01 -27.12
N ARG A 370 4.89 -26.41 -28.32
CA ARG A 370 5.95 -26.49 -29.33
C ARG A 370 7.17 -25.63 -29.01
N LYS A 371 6.99 -24.43 -28.44
CA LYS A 371 8.10 -23.54 -28.08
C LYS A 371 8.85 -23.95 -26.80
N MET A 372 8.22 -24.67 -25.87
CA MET A 372 8.87 -25.17 -24.64
C MET A 372 9.72 -26.44 -24.85
N ASN A 373 9.59 -27.09 -26.02
CA ASN A 373 10.37 -28.28 -26.40
C ASN A 373 11.62 -27.93 -27.24
N CYS A 374 11.94 -26.65 -27.38
CA CYS A 374 13.17 -26.10 -27.96
C CYS A 374 13.86 -25.23 -26.91
#